data_AF-A0A2G9Y7U2-F1
#
_entry.id   AF-A0A2G9Y7U2-F1
#
_cell.length_a   1.000
_cell.length_b   1.000
_cell.length_c   1.000
_cell.angle_alpha   90.00
_cell.angle_beta   90.00
_cell.angle_gamma   90.00
#
_symmetry.space_group_name_H-M   'P 1'
#
loop_
_entity.id
_entity.type
_entity.pdbx_description
1 polymer ?
#
loop_
_entity_poly.entity_id
_entity_poly.type
_entity_poly.pdbx_seq_one_letter_code
_entity_poly.pdbx_strand_id
1 'polypeptide(L)'
;MKILVLNSGSSSLKYQVIDTGKGESLVRGLVDRIGIPNSILKQKRFDNDVVEIEKDIISHSVAIERVLNLIIDKQHGVLMKINEINAVGHRVVHGGEKFSRSVLINDKVIKAIEEYSEIAPLHNPYNLRGINASIRALPDVPQVAVFDTAFHATLPEEAFIYPIPYIFYEKYKIRRYGFHGTSHYYVSRRAAEILKKDIINFSVITCHLGNGASITAVKNGKSIETSLGFSTIAGLMMGTRCGDFDPAVILNIMEKEDLTIEQAVSLLTKHSGLLGVSGVSSDMREVQNAAKNGNQRAQLALKMYSYIIKKFIGSYSAVLGGTDAIIFTAGIGENVPNIREWSVENLEFMGISIDK
;
A
#
# COMPACT_ATOMS: atom_id res chain seq x y z
N MET A 1 4.77 -7.24 -24.47
CA MET A 1 4.49 -5.78 -24.50
C MET A 1 5.31 -5.11 -23.41
N LYS A 2 5.78 -3.88 -23.63
CA LYS A 2 6.52 -3.10 -22.63
C LYS A 2 5.58 -2.09 -21.95
N ILE A 3 5.46 -2.19 -20.64
CA ILE A 3 4.52 -1.40 -19.82
C ILE A 3 5.30 -0.53 -18.86
N LEU A 4 5.07 0.77 -18.90
CA LEU A 4 5.57 1.70 -17.89
C LEU A 4 4.60 1.71 -16.71
N VAL A 5 5.05 1.28 -15.53
CA VAL A 5 4.24 1.31 -14.31
C VAL A 5 4.68 2.49 -13.47
N LEU A 6 3.74 3.33 -13.05
CA LEU A 6 3.97 4.53 -12.25
C LEU A 6 3.21 4.47 -10.92
N ASN A 7 3.89 4.90 -9.86
CA ASN A 7 3.30 5.11 -8.54
C ASN A 7 3.74 6.47 -8.02
N SER A 8 2.88 7.47 -8.22
CA SER A 8 3.10 8.85 -7.81
C SER A 8 2.66 9.08 -6.37
N GLY A 9 3.60 9.41 -5.49
CA GLY A 9 3.36 9.90 -4.14
C GLY A 9 3.43 11.42 -4.05
N SER A 10 3.31 11.96 -2.84
CA SER A 10 3.33 13.41 -2.58
C SER A 10 4.63 14.08 -3.03
N SER A 11 5.76 13.49 -2.70
CA SER A 11 7.11 13.98 -3.01
C SER A 11 7.98 12.94 -3.73
N SER A 12 7.38 11.87 -4.27
CA SER A 12 8.13 10.81 -4.95
C SER A 12 7.37 10.25 -6.15
N LEU A 13 8.12 9.64 -7.07
CA LEU A 13 7.60 8.86 -8.19
C LEU A 13 8.42 7.57 -8.31
N LYS A 14 7.79 6.44 -8.02
CA LYS A 14 8.38 5.12 -8.32
C LYS A 14 7.94 4.67 -9.70
N TYR A 15 8.83 4.07 -10.45
CA TYR A 15 8.50 3.54 -11.77
C TYR A 15 9.22 2.23 -12.08
N GLN A 16 8.63 1.46 -13.00
CA GLN A 16 9.28 0.31 -13.63
C GLN A 16 8.89 0.24 -15.11
N VAL A 17 9.77 -0.29 -15.96
CA VAL A 17 9.39 -0.77 -17.29
C VAL A 17 9.39 -2.29 -17.26
N ILE A 18 8.23 -2.90 -17.50
CA ILE A 18 8.03 -4.35 -17.44
C ILE A 18 7.83 -4.87 -18.86
N ASP A 19 8.61 -5.88 -19.25
CA ASP A 19 8.33 -6.68 -20.43
C ASP A 19 7.40 -7.83 -20.04
N THR A 20 6.12 -7.66 -20.32
CA THR A 20 5.07 -8.66 -20.04
C THR A 20 5.23 -9.95 -20.83
N GLY A 21 5.97 -9.95 -21.95
CA GLY A 21 6.26 -11.19 -22.69
C GLY A 21 7.27 -12.09 -21.96
N LYS A 22 8.13 -11.48 -21.13
CA LYS A 22 9.14 -12.18 -20.31
C LYS A 22 8.73 -12.31 -18.84
N GLY A 23 7.79 -11.49 -18.39
CA GLY A 23 7.46 -11.36 -16.97
C GLY A 23 8.54 -10.66 -16.15
N GLU A 24 9.40 -9.86 -16.81
CA GLU A 24 10.59 -9.27 -16.19
C GLU A 24 10.54 -7.75 -16.15
N SER A 25 11.09 -7.18 -15.08
CA SER A 25 11.32 -5.75 -14.94
C SER A 25 12.63 -5.39 -15.64
N LEU A 26 12.57 -4.68 -16.77
CA LEU A 26 13.74 -4.18 -17.48
C LEU A 26 14.47 -3.11 -16.68
N VAL A 27 13.71 -2.25 -15.99
CA VAL A 27 14.28 -1.17 -15.18
C VAL A 27 13.37 -0.84 -14.02
N ARG A 28 13.96 -0.41 -12.91
CA ARG A 28 13.26 0.13 -11.73
C ARG A 28 13.89 1.45 -11.36
N GLY A 29 13.08 2.43 -10.98
CA GLY A 29 13.62 3.68 -10.47
C GLY A 29 12.70 4.40 -9.51
N LEU A 30 13.29 5.42 -8.90
CA LEU A 30 12.69 6.28 -7.90
C LEU A 30 13.16 7.70 -8.18
N VAL A 31 12.21 8.60 -8.35
CA VAL A 31 12.41 10.03 -8.12
C VAL A 31 11.99 10.30 -6.70
N ASP A 32 12.88 10.87 -5.90
CA ASP A 32 12.61 11.29 -4.53
C ASP A 32 12.76 12.80 -4.37
N ARG A 33 12.14 13.36 -3.32
CA ARG A 33 12.16 14.78 -2.97
C ARG A 33 11.67 15.70 -4.10
N ILE A 34 10.62 15.31 -4.82
CA ILE A 34 9.93 16.17 -5.79
C ILE A 34 9.39 17.43 -5.09
N GLY A 35 9.68 18.60 -5.64
CA GLY A 35 9.30 19.91 -5.07
C GLY A 35 10.14 20.34 -3.87
N ILE A 36 11.21 19.60 -3.56
CA ILE A 36 12.13 19.85 -2.44
C ILE A 36 13.56 19.90 -3.02
N PRO A 37 14.46 20.76 -2.50
CA PRO A 37 15.85 20.81 -2.94
C PRO A 37 16.56 19.46 -2.85
N ASN A 38 17.57 19.26 -3.69
CA ASN A 38 18.36 18.02 -3.76
C ASN A 38 17.47 16.81 -4.11
N SER A 39 16.64 16.97 -5.14
CA SER A 39 15.88 15.84 -5.67
C SER A 39 16.82 14.81 -6.29
N ILE A 40 16.48 13.53 -6.11
CA ILE A 40 17.31 12.40 -6.54
C ILE A 40 16.50 11.53 -7.49
N LEU A 41 17.01 11.30 -8.70
CA LEU A 41 16.53 10.26 -9.60
C LEU A 41 17.52 9.10 -9.58
N LYS A 42 17.09 7.98 -9.00
CA LYS A 42 17.83 6.72 -8.98
C LYS A 42 17.18 5.71 -9.92
N GLN A 43 17.98 5.07 -10.76
CA GLN A 43 17.53 4.01 -11.66
C GLN A 43 18.45 2.80 -11.57
N LYS A 44 17.87 1.60 -11.59
CA LYS A 44 18.57 0.33 -11.66
C LYS A 44 18.01 -0.52 -12.80
N ARG A 45 18.87 -0.91 -13.74
CA ARG A 45 18.54 -1.80 -14.86
C ARG A 45 18.57 -3.28 -14.47
N PHE A 46 18.00 -4.13 -15.31
CA PHE A 46 17.95 -5.58 -15.16
C PHE A 46 19.35 -6.23 -15.08
N ASP A 47 20.35 -5.63 -15.74
CA ASP A 47 21.75 -6.05 -15.73
C ASP A 47 22.56 -5.45 -14.56
N ASN A 48 21.88 -4.87 -13.57
CA ASN A 48 22.44 -4.22 -12.39
C ASN A 48 23.23 -2.92 -12.66
N ASP A 49 23.16 -2.32 -13.85
CA ASP A 49 23.60 -0.94 -14.04
C ASP A 49 22.77 0.00 -13.15
N VAL A 50 23.44 0.86 -12.38
CA VAL A 50 22.81 1.81 -11.45
C VAL A 50 23.30 3.21 -11.76
N VAL A 51 22.35 4.12 -11.92
CA VAL A 51 22.61 5.55 -12.08
C VAL A 51 21.84 6.33 -11.03
N GLU A 52 22.48 7.37 -10.52
CA GLU A 52 21.90 8.32 -9.58
C GLU A 52 22.19 9.73 -10.09
N ILE A 53 21.12 10.52 -10.24
CA ILE A 53 21.18 11.87 -10.79
C ILE A 53 20.59 12.81 -9.75
N GLU A 54 21.43 13.65 -9.18
CA GLU A 54 21.03 14.73 -8.27
C GLU A 54 20.74 15.99 -9.09
N LYS A 55 19.46 16.35 -9.19
CA LYS A 55 19.02 17.55 -9.88
C LYS A 55 17.64 17.93 -9.40
N ASP A 56 17.41 19.22 -9.18
CA ASP A 56 16.12 19.71 -8.72
C ASP A 56 14.98 19.31 -9.67
N ILE A 57 13.95 18.69 -9.09
CA ILE A 57 12.73 18.28 -9.78
C ILE A 57 11.55 18.94 -9.09
N ILE A 58 11.09 20.04 -9.66
CA ILE A 58 10.10 20.93 -9.04
C ILE A 58 8.65 20.42 -9.13
N SER A 59 8.37 19.43 -9.98
CA SER A 59 7.01 18.90 -10.17
C SER A 59 6.99 17.48 -10.73
N HIS A 60 5.85 16.78 -10.60
CA HIS A 60 5.62 15.47 -11.21
C HIS A 60 5.73 15.48 -12.74
N SER A 61 5.39 16.59 -13.41
CA SER A 61 5.58 16.72 -14.86
C SER A 61 7.06 16.62 -15.23
N VAL A 62 7.91 17.37 -14.54
CA VAL A 62 9.37 17.33 -14.73
C VAL A 62 9.92 15.96 -14.34
N ALA A 63 9.41 15.36 -13.27
CA ALA A 63 9.81 14.01 -12.85
C ALA A 63 9.56 12.98 -13.95
N ILE A 64 8.36 12.97 -14.54
CA ILE A 64 8.01 12.03 -15.61
C ILE A 64 8.87 12.28 -16.85
N GLU A 65 9.04 13.54 -17.27
CA GLU A 65 9.91 13.87 -18.41
C GLU A 65 11.34 13.34 -18.21
N ARG A 66 11.92 13.54 -17.03
CA ARG A 66 13.26 13.04 -16.68
C ARG A 66 13.32 11.51 -16.71
N VAL A 67 12.30 10.84 -16.18
CA VAL A 67 12.18 9.37 -16.26
C VAL A 67 12.12 8.89 -17.70
N LEU A 68 11.26 9.49 -18.53
CA LEU A 68 11.11 9.10 -19.93
C LEU A 68 12.40 9.30 -20.74
N ASN A 69 13.15 10.38 -20.47
CA ASN A 69 14.45 10.60 -21.07
C ASN A 69 15.49 9.57 -20.61
N LEU A 70 15.48 9.19 -19.34
CA LEU A 70 16.45 8.23 -18.78
C LEU A 70 16.20 6.79 -19.26
N ILE A 71 14.94 6.37 -19.42
CA ILE A 71 14.62 5.02 -19.90
C ILE A 71 14.97 4.81 -21.38
N ILE A 72 15.12 5.89 -22.17
CA ILE A 72 15.58 5.85 -23.58
C ILE A 72 17.04 6.30 -23.73
N ASP A 73 17.74 6.57 -22.63
CA ASP A 73 19.13 7.02 -22.66
C ASP A 73 20.03 5.96 -23.31
N LYS A 74 21.03 6.39 -24.08
CA LYS A 74 21.90 5.46 -24.82
C LYS A 74 22.77 4.59 -23.92
N GLN A 75 23.12 5.08 -22.75
CA GLN A 75 24.01 4.40 -21.81
C GLN A 75 23.21 3.70 -20.71
N HIS A 76 22.25 4.41 -20.11
CA HIS A 76 21.52 3.96 -18.93
C HIS A 76 20.07 3.55 -19.21
N GLY A 77 19.60 3.69 -20.45
CA GLY A 77 18.24 3.32 -20.84
C GLY A 77 18.05 1.82 -21.09
N VAL A 78 16.78 1.43 -21.23
CA VAL A 78 16.36 0.05 -21.57
C VAL A 78 15.50 -0.03 -22.83
N LEU A 79 15.19 1.12 -23.42
CA LEU A 79 14.44 1.28 -24.66
C LEU A 79 15.29 2.08 -25.66
N MET A 80 15.13 1.83 -26.95
CA MET A 80 15.77 2.64 -28.00
C MET A 80 14.95 3.89 -28.29
N LYS A 81 13.63 3.81 -28.18
CA LYS A 81 12.69 4.89 -28.46
C LYS A 81 11.50 4.87 -27.51
N ILE A 82 10.89 6.04 -27.33
CA ILE A 82 9.77 6.23 -26.41
C ILE A 82 8.50 5.47 -26.84
N ASN A 83 8.30 5.31 -28.15
CA ASN A 83 7.15 4.61 -28.73
C ASN A 83 7.18 3.08 -28.53
N GLU A 84 8.24 2.55 -27.92
CA GLU A 84 8.27 1.17 -27.47
C GLU A 84 7.41 0.93 -26.22
N ILE A 85 7.03 1.99 -25.50
CA ILE A 85 6.07 1.91 -24.39
C ILE A 85 4.68 1.65 -24.97
N ASN A 86 4.13 0.46 -24.73
CA ASN A 86 2.83 0.05 -25.28
C ASN A 86 1.64 0.49 -24.43
N ALA A 87 1.84 0.67 -23.12
CA ALA A 87 0.84 1.21 -22.21
C ALA A 87 1.52 1.77 -20.95
N VAL A 88 0.78 2.57 -20.20
CA VAL A 88 1.20 3.03 -18.88
C VAL A 88 0.17 2.62 -17.82
N GLY A 89 0.63 1.96 -16.76
CA GLY A 89 -0.20 1.61 -15.61
C GLY A 89 0.06 2.55 -14.44
N HIS A 90 -0.99 3.16 -13.90
CA HIS A 90 -0.93 4.04 -12.74
C HIS A 90 -1.55 3.38 -11.53
N ARG A 91 -0.81 3.33 -10.42
CA ARG A 91 -1.42 3.07 -9.13
C ARG A 91 -2.25 4.27 -8.71
N VAL A 92 -3.52 4.04 -8.39
CA VAL A 92 -4.44 5.02 -7.79
C VAL A 92 -4.89 4.50 -6.45
N VAL A 93 -4.82 5.32 -5.39
CA VAL A 93 -5.13 4.83 -4.05
C VAL A 93 -6.62 4.57 -3.87
N HIS A 94 -7.49 5.53 -4.17
CA HIS A 94 -8.92 5.40 -3.90
C HIS A 94 -9.76 5.41 -5.17
N GLY A 95 -10.49 4.31 -5.42
CA GLY A 95 -11.45 4.17 -6.53
C GLY A 95 -12.92 4.29 -6.13
N GLY A 96 -13.20 4.42 -4.82
CA GLY A 96 -14.55 4.46 -4.28
C GLY A 96 -15.40 3.26 -4.68
N GLU A 97 -16.72 3.44 -4.73
CA GLU A 97 -17.66 2.39 -5.18
C GLU A 97 -17.72 2.29 -6.72
N LYS A 98 -17.29 3.33 -7.45
CA LYS A 98 -17.37 3.37 -8.92
C LYS A 98 -16.40 2.39 -9.59
N PHE A 99 -15.24 2.11 -8.98
CA PHE A 99 -14.19 1.32 -9.61
C PHE A 99 -13.85 0.04 -8.83
N SER A 100 -14.43 -1.07 -9.28
CA SER A 100 -14.18 -2.44 -8.76
C SER A 100 -13.10 -3.22 -9.52
N ARG A 101 -12.52 -2.62 -10.56
CA ARG A 101 -11.45 -3.19 -11.38
C ARG A 101 -10.60 -2.08 -12.00
N SER A 102 -9.45 -2.45 -12.56
CA SER A 102 -8.64 -1.53 -13.36
C SER A 102 -9.40 -1.06 -14.59
N VAL A 103 -9.20 0.18 -15.00
CA VAL A 103 -9.92 0.81 -16.12
C VAL A 103 -8.96 1.62 -17.00
N LEU A 104 -9.28 1.70 -18.31
CA LEU A 104 -8.63 2.65 -19.20
C LEU A 104 -8.99 4.07 -18.77
N ILE A 105 -7.99 4.94 -18.66
CA ILE A 105 -8.15 6.32 -18.24
C ILE A 105 -8.77 7.12 -19.38
N ASN A 106 -9.83 7.84 -19.06
CA ASN A 106 -10.48 8.86 -19.89
C ASN A 106 -10.95 10.01 -18.98
N ASP A 107 -11.58 11.04 -19.56
CA ASP A 107 -12.04 12.21 -18.81
C ASP A 107 -13.01 11.87 -17.67
N LYS A 108 -13.85 10.84 -17.83
CA LYS A 108 -14.78 10.40 -16.77
C LYS A 108 -14.01 9.78 -15.60
N VAL A 109 -12.97 9.00 -15.88
CA VAL A 109 -12.11 8.40 -14.86
C VAL A 109 -11.31 9.48 -14.12
N ILE A 110 -10.75 10.45 -14.86
CA ILE A 110 -10.02 11.59 -14.28
C ILE A 110 -10.91 12.37 -13.30
N LYS A 111 -12.11 12.75 -13.73
CA LYS A 111 -13.09 13.44 -12.87
C LYS A 111 -13.47 12.62 -11.63
N ALA A 112 -13.67 11.31 -11.78
CA ALA A 112 -13.99 10.47 -10.63
C ALA A 112 -12.82 10.34 -9.64
N ILE A 113 -11.57 10.28 -10.11
CA ILE A 113 -10.38 10.29 -9.24
C ILE A 113 -10.26 11.63 -8.50
N GLU A 114 -10.58 12.74 -9.18
CA GLU A 114 -10.64 14.08 -8.60
C GLU A 114 -11.69 14.16 -7.49
N GLU A 115 -12.93 13.70 -7.73
CA GLU A 115 -13.99 13.61 -6.70
C GLU A 115 -13.52 12.80 -5.48
N TYR A 116 -12.88 11.65 -5.68
CA TYR A 116 -12.37 10.82 -4.58
C TYR A 116 -11.13 11.39 -3.87
N SER A 117 -10.61 12.53 -4.32
CA SER A 117 -9.55 13.24 -3.61
C SER A 117 -10.03 13.81 -2.27
N GLU A 118 -11.32 14.06 -2.11
CA GLU A 118 -11.88 14.43 -0.79
C GLU A 118 -11.73 13.31 0.24
N ILE A 119 -11.84 12.05 -0.19
CA ILE A 119 -11.71 10.87 0.68
C ILE A 119 -10.24 10.49 0.90
N ALA A 120 -9.39 10.65 -0.11
CA ALA A 120 -7.97 10.32 -0.07
C ALA A 120 -7.05 11.53 -0.41
N PRO A 121 -7.10 12.62 0.37
CA PRO A 121 -6.45 13.90 0.03
C PRO A 121 -4.92 13.82 0.00
N LEU A 122 -4.33 12.88 0.75
CA LEU A 122 -2.88 12.66 0.78
C LEU A 122 -2.35 11.79 -0.37
N HIS A 123 -3.23 11.29 -1.25
CA HIS A 123 -2.86 10.32 -2.27
C HIS A 123 -3.43 10.63 -3.66
N ASN A 124 -4.76 10.67 -3.80
CA ASN A 124 -5.41 10.80 -5.11
C ASN A 124 -4.98 12.06 -5.89
N PRO A 125 -4.82 13.25 -5.28
CA PRO A 125 -4.30 14.42 -6.00
C PRO A 125 -2.94 14.19 -6.65
N TYR A 126 -2.05 13.45 -5.99
CA TYR A 126 -0.71 13.16 -6.52
C TYR A 126 -0.73 12.06 -7.57
N ASN A 127 -1.61 11.06 -7.43
CA ASN A 127 -1.86 10.09 -8.49
C ASN A 127 -2.38 10.81 -9.75
N LEU A 128 -3.31 11.75 -9.60
CA LEU A 128 -3.87 12.55 -10.70
C LEU A 128 -2.82 13.42 -11.39
N ARG A 129 -1.90 14.05 -10.61
CA ARG A 129 -0.76 14.79 -11.18
C ARG A 129 0.12 13.90 -12.05
N GLY A 130 0.42 12.68 -11.58
CA GLY A 130 1.19 11.68 -12.33
C GLY A 130 0.48 11.24 -13.62
N ILE A 131 -0.82 10.96 -13.54
CA ILE A 131 -1.67 10.61 -14.68
C ILE A 131 -1.65 11.73 -15.73
N ASN A 132 -1.96 12.97 -15.32
CA ASN A 132 -2.01 14.12 -16.22
C ASN A 132 -0.66 14.43 -16.86
N ALA A 133 0.43 14.30 -16.11
CA ALA A 133 1.78 14.46 -16.63
C ALA A 133 2.14 13.35 -17.64
N SER A 134 1.75 12.10 -17.37
CA SER A 134 1.98 10.99 -18.30
C SER A 134 1.16 11.11 -19.58
N ILE A 135 -0.11 11.52 -19.50
CA ILE A 135 -0.97 11.77 -20.67
C ILE A 135 -0.35 12.83 -21.57
N ARG A 136 0.13 13.94 -20.99
CA ARG A 136 0.80 15.00 -21.77
C ARG A 136 2.07 14.51 -22.45
N ALA A 137 2.87 13.68 -21.77
CA ALA A 137 4.14 13.21 -22.28
C ALA A 137 3.99 12.06 -23.30
N LEU A 138 2.90 11.29 -23.22
CA LEU A 138 2.63 10.10 -24.03
C LEU A 138 1.15 10.10 -24.48
N PRO A 139 0.74 11.04 -25.36
CA PRO A 139 -0.67 11.26 -25.70
C PRO A 139 -1.34 10.09 -26.42
N ASP A 140 -0.58 9.35 -27.22
CA ASP A 140 -1.11 8.23 -28.02
C ASP A 140 -0.98 6.87 -27.31
N VAL A 141 -0.39 6.84 -26.11
CA VAL A 141 -0.16 5.60 -25.35
C VAL A 141 -1.34 5.36 -24.40
N PRO A 142 -1.97 4.17 -24.39
CA PRO A 142 -3.07 3.88 -23.48
C PRO A 142 -2.63 3.91 -22.02
N GLN A 143 -3.42 4.61 -21.20
CA GLN A 143 -3.17 4.85 -19.78
C GLN A 143 -4.20 4.05 -18.98
N VAL A 144 -3.78 3.28 -17.97
CA VAL A 144 -4.67 2.44 -17.16
C VAL A 144 -4.55 2.82 -15.68
N ALA A 145 -5.68 3.06 -15.02
CA ALA A 145 -5.73 3.24 -13.57
C ALA A 145 -5.98 1.90 -12.89
N VAL A 146 -5.15 1.58 -11.88
CA VAL A 146 -5.25 0.39 -11.04
C VAL A 146 -5.46 0.84 -9.61
N PHE A 147 -6.65 0.56 -9.07
CA PHE A 147 -7.08 1.08 -7.77
C PHE A 147 -6.72 0.14 -6.61
N ASP A 148 -6.15 0.67 -5.54
CA ASP A 148 -5.86 -0.12 -4.33
C ASP A 148 -7.14 -0.61 -3.62
N THR A 149 -8.28 0.08 -3.80
CA THR A 149 -9.58 -0.31 -3.24
C THR A 149 -10.29 -1.38 -4.07
N ALA A 150 -9.94 -1.57 -5.34
CA ALA A 150 -10.73 -2.38 -6.27
C ALA A 150 -10.84 -3.85 -5.86
N PHE A 151 -9.77 -4.45 -5.34
CA PHE A 151 -9.78 -5.84 -4.89
C PHE A 151 -10.77 -6.10 -3.74
N HIS A 152 -11.05 -5.06 -2.95
CA HIS A 152 -11.96 -5.10 -1.80
C HIS A 152 -13.39 -4.72 -2.18
N ALA A 153 -13.69 -4.47 -3.45
CA ALA A 153 -15.07 -4.24 -3.90
C ALA A 153 -15.98 -5.48 -3.72
N THR A 154 -15.40 -6.64 -3.40
CA THR A 154 -16.12 -7.89 -3.11
C THR A 154 -16.44 -8.09 -1.62
N LEU A 155 -16.11 -7.13 -0.75
CA LEU A 155 -16.51 -7.18 0.66
C LEU A 155 -18.04 -7.31 0.77
N PRO A 156 -18.57 -8.22 1.60
CA PRO A 156 -20.01 -8.30 1.89
C PRO A 156 -20.45 -7.15 2.81
N GLU A 157 -21.75 -6.85 2.85
CA GLU A 157 -22.30 -5.69 3.57
C GLU A 157 -21.94 -5.68 5.06
N GLU A 158 -22.01 -6.84 5.70
CA GLU A 158 -21.65 -7.05 7.10
C GLU A 158 -20.17 -6.77 7.41
N ALA A 159 -19.29 -6.77 6.40
CA ALA A 159 -17.87 -6.46 6.57
C ALA A 159 -17.54 -4.98 6.30
N PHE A 160 -18.33 -4.31 5.44
CA PHE A 160 -18.03 -2.93 5.03
C PHE A 160 -18.90 -1.85 5.66
N ILE A 161 -20.09 -2.17 6.13
CA ILE A 161 -20.94 -1.22 6.84
C ILE A 161 -20.43 -1.05 8.26
N TYR A 162 -20.20 0.20 8.68
CA TYR A 162 -19.87 0.51 10.06
C TYR A 162 -21.14 0.53 10.94
N PRO A 163 -21.07 0.10 12.21
CA PRO A 163 -22.20 0.13 13.14
C PRO A 163 -22.43 1.56 13.69
N ILE A 164 -22.71 2.50 12.78
CA ILE A 164 -23.05 3.91 13.02
C ILE A 164 -24.35 4.23 12.27
N PRO A 165 -25.01 5.39 12.48
CA PRO A 165 -26.24 5.73 11.77
C PRO A 165 -26.12 5.54 10.25
N TYR A 166 -26.97 4.69 9.68
CA TYR A 166 -26.88 4.22 8.30
C TYR A 166 -26.90 5.36 7.26
N ILE A 167 -27.52 6.49 7.60
CA ILE A 167 -27.55 7.70 6.77
C ILE A 167 -26.15 8.20 6.34
N PHE A 168 -25.11 7.94 7.15
CA PHE A 168 -23.73 8.33 6.81
C PHE A 168 -23.18 7.49 5.65
N TYR A 169 -23.57 6.22 5.55
CA TYR A 169 -23.30 5.40 4.38
C TYR A 169 -24.08 5.92 3.18
N GLU A 170 -25.39 6.15 3.29
CA GLU A 170 -26.22 6.57 2.16
C GLU A 170 -25.76 7.89 1.55
N LYS A 171 -25.51 8.90 2.41
CA LYS A 171 -25.20 10.27 2.00
C LYS A 171 -23.73 10.49 1.62
N TYR A 172 -22.80 9.92 2.39
CA TYR A 172 -21.36 10.23 2.25
C TYR A 172 -20.52 9.02 1.86
N LYS A 173 -21.14 7.85 1.67
CA LYS A 173 -20.43 6.60 1.36
C LYS A 173 -19.34 6.28 2.40
N ILE A 174 -19.63 6.55 3.67
CA ILE A 174 -18.77 6.15 4.80
C ILE A 174 -18.93 4.63 5.00
N ARG A 175 -17.92 3.89 4.55
CA ARG A 175 -17.82 2.43 4.60
C ARG A 175 -16.36 2.01 4.65
N ARG A 176 -16.11 0.73 4.90
CA ARG A 176 -14.81 0.11 4.63
C ARG A 176 -14.58 0.06 3.13
N TYR A 177 -13.46 0.62 2.68
CA TYR A 177 -12.97 0.47 1.31
C TYR A 177 -11.80 -0.51 1.23
N GLY A 178 -10.88 -0.47 2.20
CA GLY A 178 -9.65 -1.28 2.17
C GLY A 178 -8.61 -0.74 1.18
N PHE A 179 -7.34 -1.01 1.44
CA PHE A 179 -6.23 -0.61 0.56
C PHE A 179 -5.16 -1.70 0.50
N HIS A 180 -4.09 -1.45 -0.27
CA HIS A 180 -3.11 -2.47 -0.66
C HIS A 180 -3.75 -3.63 -1.45
N GLY A 181 -4.93 -3.41 -2.05
CA GLY A 181 -5.67 -4.45 -2.77
C GLY A 181 -4.88 -5.06 -3.91
N THR A 182 -4.07 -4.27 -4.62
CA THR A 182 -3.16 -4.77 -5.66
C THR A 182 -2.13 -5.77 -5.13
N SER A 183 -1.56 -5.51 -3.95
CA SER A 183 -0.62 -6.41 -3.29
C SER A 183 -1.30 -7.68 -2.80
N HIS A 184 -2.43 -7.55 -2.10
CA HIS A 184 -3.20 -8.70 -1.61
C HIS A 184 -3.71 -9.58 -2.75
N TYR A 185 -4.19 -8.95 -3.84
CA TYR A 185 -4.59 -9.64 -5.07
C TYR A 185 -3.46 -10.48 -5.67
N TYR A 186 -2.25 -9.91 -5.74
CA TYR A 186 -1.09 -10.57 -6.31
C TYR A 186 -0.61 -11.73 -5.43
N VAL A 187 -0.37 -11.49 -4.14
CA VAL A 187 0.26 -12.51 -3.27
C VAL A 187 -0.68 -13.67 -2.93
N SER A 188 -2.00 -13.44 -2.89
CA SER A 188 -2.98 -14.53 -2.74
C SER A 188 -2.94 -15.49 -3.92
N ARG A 189 -2.89 -14.96 -5.15
CA ARG A 189 -2.77 -15.77 -6.38
C ARG A 189 -1.41 -16.45 -6.49
N ARG A 190 -0.35 -15.71 -6.19
CA ARG A 190 1.01 -16.27 -6.22
C ARG A 190 1.18 -17.42 -5.22
N ALA A 191 0.59 -17.31 -4.04
CA ALA A 191 0.58 -18.39 -3.07
C ALA A 191 -0.21 -19.62 -3.58
N ALA A 192 -1.36 -19.42 -4.22
CA ALA A 192 -2.13 -20.50 -4.84
C ALA A 192 -1.29 -21.24 -5.90
N GLU A 193 -0.58 -20.51 -6.77
CA GLU A 193 0.34 -21.08 -7.76
C GLU A 193 1.47 -21.91 -7.11
N ILE A 194 2.15 -21.35 -6.10
CA ILE A 194 3.26 -22.02 -5.40
C ILE A 194 2.77 -23.31 -4.74
N LEU A 195 1.59 -23.26 -4.10
CA LEU A 195 0.99 -24.40 -3.41
C LEU A 195 0.21 -25.33 -4.35
N LYS A 196 0.20 -25.06 -5.66
CA LYS A 196 -0.51 -25.82 -6.70
C LYS A 196 -2.00 -26.00 -6.36
N LYS A 197 -2.62 -24.98 -5.79
CA LYS A 197 -4.06 -24.91 -5.50
C LYS A 197 -4.76 -23.99 -6.50
N ASP A 198 -6.00 -24.33 -6.84
CA ASP A 198 -6.87 -23.43 -7.60
C ASP A 198 -7.35 -22.28 -6.71
N ILE A 199 -7.20 -21.04 -7.18
CA ILE A 199 -7.61 -19.84 -6.46
C ILE A 199 -9.11 -19.85 -6.09
N ILE A 200 -9.96 -20.56 -6.85
CA ILE A 200 -11.40 -20.67 -6.54
C ILE A 200 -11.71 -21.61 -5.37
N ASN A 201 -10.76 -22.46 -4.96
CA ASN A 201 -10.87 -23.41 -3.85
C ASN A 201 -9.79 -23.14 -2.78
N PHE A 202 -9.38 -21.88 -2.64
CA PHE A 202 -8.29 -21.48 -1.77
C PHE A 202 -8.72 -20.29 -0.90
N SER A 203 -8.58 -20.47 0.41
CA SER A 203 -8.90 -19.49 1.45
C SER A 203 -7.63 -19.11 2.19
N VAL A 204 -7.26 -17.83 2.17
CA VAL A 204 -5.99 -17.38 2.76
C VAL A 204 -6.10 -16.07 3.49
N ILE A 205 -5.14 -15.87 4.38
CA ILE A 205 -4.91 -14.59 5.05
C ILE A 205 -3.62 -13.99 4.48
N THR A 206 -3.73 -12.80 3.90
CA THR A 206 -2.58 -12.07 3.36
C THR A 206 -2.20 -10.92 4.27
N CYS A 207 -0.96 -10.94 4.77
CA CYS A 207 -0.36 -9.97 5.67
C CYS A 207 0.62 -9.08 4.90
N HIS A 208 0.15 -7.92 4.42
CA HIS A 208 1.02 -6.89 3.84
C HIS A 208 1.60 -6.06 4.98
N LEU A 209 2.85 -6.30 5.36
CA LEU A 209 3.50 -5.64 6.48
C LEU A 209 4.62 -4.73 5.97
N GLY A 210 4.37 -3.42 5.95
CA GLY A 210 5.36 -2.40 5.62
C GLY A 210 5.20 -1.19 6.54
N ASN A 211 5.68 -0.01 6.10
CA ASN A 211 5.45 1.23 6.84
C ASN A 211 3.95 1.57 6.96
N GLY A 212 3.18 1.18 5.92
CA GLY A 212 1.76 0.88 6.06
C GLY A 212 1.55 -0.61 6.11
N ALA A 213 0.63 -1.05 6.96
CA ALA A 213 0.36 -2.45 7.17
C ALA A 213 -1.14 -2.74 7.05
N SER A 214 -1.48 -3.88 6.49
CA SER A 214 -2.86 -4.35 6.41
C SER A 214 -2.90 -5.86 6.28
N ILE A 215 -3.95 -6.47 6.80
CA ILE A 215 -4.26 -7.88 6.61
C ILE A 215 -5.56 -8.03 5.83
N THR A 216 -5.71 -9.11 5.06
CA THR A 216 -6.92 -9.36 4.28
C THR A 216 -7.27 -10.83 4.31
N ALA A 217 -8.55 -11.14 4.52
CA ALA A 217 -9.11 -12.47 4.32
C ALA A 217 -9.54 -12.60 2.85
N VAL A 218 -8.99 -13.59 2.16
CA VAL A 218 -9.29 -13.89 0.76
C VAL A 218 -9.92 -15.26 0.68
N LYS A 219 -11.12 -15.35 0.13
CA LYS A 219 -11.86 -16.60 -0.08
C LYS A 219 -12.21 -16.74 -1.55
N ASN A 220 -11.83 -17.85 -2.16
CA ASN A 220 -12.14 -18.18 -3.56
C ASN A 220 -11.71 -17.04 -4.52
N GLY A 221 -10.53 -16.46 -4.27
CA GLY A 221 -9.94 -15.38 -5.06
C GLY A 221 -10.54 -13.99 -4.86
N LYS A 222 -11.47 -13.82 -3.91
CA LYS A 222 -12.15 -12.56 -3.58
C LYS A 222 -11.76 -12.09 -2.18
N SER A 223 -11.61 -10.78 -1.99
CA SER A 223 -11.47 -10.22 -0.65
C SER A 223 -12.82 -10.23 0.05
N ILE A 224 -12.89 -10.84 1.23
CA ILE A 224 -14.12 -10.89 2.03
C ILE A 224 -14.01 -10.10 3.35
N GLU A 225 -12.79 -9.76 3.77
CA GLU A 225 -12.52 -8.87 4.92
C GLU A 225 -11.12 -8.23 4.76
N THR A 226 -10.92 -7.02 5.29
CA THR A 226 -9.64 -6.31 5.27
C THR A 226 -9.50 -5.32 6.43
N SER A 227 -8.30 -5.20 7.01
CA SER A 227 -8.14 -4.42 8.24
C SER A 227 -8.28 -2.92 8.02
N LEU A 228 -7.84 -2.42 6.85
CA LEU A 228 -7.95 -1.01 6.53
C LEU A 228 -9.40 -0.62 6.27
N GLY A 229 -9.75 0.60 6.66
CA GLY A 229 -11.13 1.06 6.77
C GLY A 229 -11.59 1.95 5.62
N PHE A 230 -12.36 2.98 6.01
CA PHE A 230 -12.64 4.16 5.19
C PHE A 230 -11.36 4.90 4.79
N SER A 231 -10.41 4.98 5.72
CA SER A 231 -9.08 5.57 5.51
C SER A 231 -7.98 4.54 5.78
N THR A 232 -6.73 4.97 5.63
CA THR A 232 -5.55 4.14 5.85
C THR A 232 -5.09 4.08 7.31
N ILE A 233 -5.92 4.55 8.27
CA ILE A 233 -5.62 4.58 9.71
C ILE A 233 -5.99 3.26 10.40
N ALA A 234 -7.19 2.74 10.13
CA ALA A 234 -7.75 1.58 10.82
C ALA A 234 -6.93 0.30 10.61
N GLY A 235 -7.06 -0.65 11.52
CA GLY A 235 -6.46 -1.97 11.45
C GLY A 235 -5.20 -2.11 12.29
N LEU A 236 -4.12 -2.53 11.64
CA LEU A 236 -2.85 -2.83 12.30
C LEU A 236 -2.17 -1.55 12.83
N MET A 237 -1.37 -1.71 13.89
CA MET A 237 -0.32 -0.76 14.23
C MET A 237 0.65 -0.65 13.04
N MET A 238 1.11 0.56 12.69
CA MET A 238 2.01 0.78 11.56
C MET A 238 3.21 1.65 11.98
N GLY A 239 4.02 2.14 11.04
CA GLY A 239 5.20 2.95 11.37
C GLY A 239 4.85 4.21 12.17
N THR A 240 3.90 5.01 11.65
CA THR A 240 3.44 6.27 12.28
C THR A 240 1.94 6.33 12.55
N ARG A 241 1.19 5.31 12.11
CA ARG A 241 -0.26 5.22 12.26
C ARG A 241 -0.62 4.35 13.45
N CYS A 242 -1.64 4.78 14.20
CA CYS A 242 -2.10 4.12 15.41
C CYS A 242 -2.69 2.72 15.16
N GLY A 243 -3.41 2.51 14.06
CA GLY A 243 -4.27 1.33 13.92
C GLY A 243 -5.56 1.50 14.72
N ASP A 244 -6.20 0.38 15.04
CA ASP A 244 -7.45 0.36 15.82
C ASP A 244 -7.22 0.59 17.31
N PHE A 245 -8.07 1.44 17.89
CA PHE A 245 -8.24 1.64 19.32
C PHE A 245 -9.63 2.26 19.59
N ASP A 246 -10.00 2.40 20.87
CA ASP A 246 -11.28 2.95 21.27
C ASP A 246 -11.46 4.41 20.79
N PRO A 247 -12.52 4.74 20.02
CA PRO A 247 -12.81 6.10 19.59
C PRO A 247 -12.91 7.13 20.73
N ALA A 248 -13.33 6.72 21.94
CA ALA A 248 -13.41 7.63 23.08
C ALA A 248 -12.04 8.20 23.49
N VAL A 249 -10.95 7.47 23.21
CA VAL A 249 -9.59 7.91 23.55
C VAL A 249 -9.20 9.16 22.77
N ILE A 250 -9.46 9.21 21.45
CA ILE A 250 -9.09 10.41 20.67
C ILE A 250 -9.96 11.60 21.05
N LEU A 251 -11.26 11.38 21.32
CA LEU A 251 -12.14 12.44 21.79
C LEU A 251 -11.66 13.03 23.12
N ASN A 252 -11.23 12.17 24.06
CA ASN A 252 -10.71 12.62 25.34
C ASN A 252 -9.36 13.36 25.22
N ILE A 253 -8.49 12.92 24.31
CA ILE A 253 -7.21 13.61 24.06
C ILE A 253 -7.48 14.99 23.44
N MET A 254 -8.39 15.06 22.45
CA MET A 254 -8.75 16.33 21.81
C MET A 254 -9.30 17.33 22.82
N GLU A 255 -10.15 16.88 23.75
CA GLU A 255 -10.71 17.73 24.80
C GLU A 255 -9.65 18.20 25.81
N LYS A 256 -8.71 17.34 26.20
CA LYS A 256 -7.69 17.67 27.21
C LYS A 256 -6.56 18.54 26.68
N GLU A 257 -6.22 18.38 25.41
CA GLU A 257 -5.09 19.04 24.76
C GLU A 257 -5.56 20.13 23.77
N ASP A 258 -6.85 20.47 23.79
CA ASP A 258 -7.51 21.44 22.90
C ASP A 258 -7.13 21.24 21.41
N LEU A 259 -7.09 19.99 20.96
CA LEU A 259 -6.64 19.68 19.59
C LEU A 259 -7.72 20.01 18.57
N THR A 260 -7.30 20.62 17.47
CA THR A 260 -8.12 20.70 16.25
C THR A 260 -8.25 19.33 15.58
N ILE A 261 -9.19 19.20 14.64
CA ILE A 261 -9.35 17.99 13.83
C ILE A 261 -8.07 17.67 13.05
N GLU A 262 -7.41 18.69 12.49
CA GLU A 262 -6.16 18.51 11.73
C GLU A 262 -5.03 18.01 12.62
N GLN A 263 -4.93 18.53 13.84
CA GLN A 263 -3.94 18.08 14.83
C GLN A 263 -4.24 16.64 15.27
N ALA A 264 -5.50 16.29 15.51
CA ALA A 264 -5.92 14.92 15.80
C ALA A 264 -5.57 13.96 14.65
N VAL A 265 -5.86 14.34 13.40
CA VAL A 265 -5.47 13.56 12.21
C VAL A 265 -3.95 13.39 12.14
N SER A 266 -3.18 14.46 12.41
CA SER A 266 -1.72 14.39 12.45
C SER A 266 -1.23 13.46 13.55
N LEU A 267 -1.79 13.53 14.76
CA LEU A 267 -1.49 12.63 15.87
C LEU A 267 -1.68 11.17 15.45
N LEU A 268 -2.83 10.84 14.86
CA LEU A 268 -3.19 9.48 14.45
C LEU A 268 -2.38 8.95 13.26
N THR A 269 -1.89 9.83 12.38
CA THR A 269 -1.24 9.42 11.12
C THR A 269 0.27 9.58 11.09
N LYS A 270 0.84 10.51 11.87
CA LYS A 270 2.25 10.90 11.82
C LYS A 270 2.99 10.72 13.15
N HIS A 271 2.30 10.74 14.28
CA HIS A 271 2.93 10.72 15.61
C HIS A 271 2.57 9.49 16.46
N SER A 272 1.90 8.50 15.87
CA SER A 272 1.44 7.27 16.53
C SER A 272 2.26 6.06 16.07
N GLY A 273 1.74 4.83 16.26
CA GLY A 273 2.34 3.61 15.73
C GLY A 273 3.68 3.25 16.39
N LEU A 274 4.57 2.61 15.64
CA LEU A 274 5.92 2.23 16.10
C LEU A 274 6.67 3.45 16.63
N LEU A 275 6.58 4.58 15.94
CA LEU A 275 7.19 5.84 16.36
C LEU A 275 6.66 6.28 17.73
N GLY A 276 5.34 6.42 17.87
CA GLY A 276 4.70 6.91 19.08
C GLY A 276 4.96 6.01 20.30
N VAL A 277 4.87 4.69 20.14
CA VAL A 277 5.09 3.75 21.24
C VAL A 277 6.56 3.61 21.59
N SER A 278 7.44 3.41 20.59
CA SER A 278 8.88 3.22 20.85
C SER A 278 9.58 4.50 21.31
N GLY A 279 9.15 5.66 20.82
CA GLY A 279 9.88 6.92 20.95
C GLY A 279 11.22 6.93 20.21
N VAL A 280 11.44 5.99 19.29
CA VAL A 280 12.70 5.82 18.54
C VAL A 280 12.51 6.22 17.09
N SER A 281 11.72 5.45 16.35
CA SER A 281 11.59 5.60 14.90
C SER A 281 10.32 4.92 14.38
N SER A 282 9.94 5.30 13.16
CA SER A 282 8.95 4.56 12.38
C SER A 282 9.56 3.40 11.58
N ASP A 283 10.89 3.35 11.45
CA ASP A 283 11.61 2.26 10.79
C ASP A 283 11.77 1.05 11.72
N MET A 284 11.23 -0.09 11.29
CA MET A 284 11.28 -1.35 12.04
C MET A 284 12.71 -1.77 12.40
N ARG A 285 13.70 -1.51 11.54
CA ARG A 285 15.10 -1.91 11.77
C ARG A 285 15.72 -1.13 12.92
N GLU A 286 15.48 0.18 12.97
CA GLU A 286 15.94 1.04 14.05
C GLU A 286 15.30 0.65 15.39
N VAL A 287 14.00 0.36 15.38
CA VAL A 287 13.27 -0.12 16.56
C VAL A 287 13.82 -1.47 17.04
N GLN A 288 14.11 -2.42 16.13
CA GLN A 288 14.73 -3.70 16.50
C GLN A 288 16.13 -3.52 17.11
N ASN A 289 16.94 -2.62 16.55
CA ASN A 289 18.27 -2.34 17.10
C ASN A 289 18.18 -1.71 18.49
N ALA A 290 17.29 -0.74 18.69
CA ALA A 290 17.04 -0.16 20.00
C ALA A 290 16.55 -1.21 21.01
N ALA A 291 15.64 -2.10 20.60
CA ALA A 291 15.13 -3.18 21.44
C ALA A 291 16.23 -4.18 21.87
N LYS A 292 17.14 -4.53 20.95
CA LYS A 292 18.33 -5.36 21.22
C LYS A 292 19.29 -4.67 22.21
N ASN A 293 19.39 -3.35 22.13
CA ASN A 293 20.21 -2.53 23.04
C ASN A 293 19.48 -2.19 24.36
N GLY A 294 18.41 -2.91 24.71
CA GLY A 294 17.73 -2.79 26.00
C GLY A 294 16.65 -1.70 26.10
N ASN A 295 16.28 -1.04 25.00
CA ASN A 295 15.18 -0.06 25.04
C ASN A 295 13.83 -0.76 25.26
N GLN A 296 13.25 -0.57 26.45
CA GLN A 296 11.99 -1.20 26.87
C GLN A 296 10.78 -0.80 26.02
N ARG A 297 10.70 0.48 25.60
CA ARG A 297 9.59 0.97 24.77
C ARG A 297 9.67 0.41 23.35
N ALA A 298 10.88 0.24 22.81
CA ALA A 298 11.08 -0.43 21.53
C ALA A 298 10.66 -1.92 21.61
N GLN A 299 11.03 -2.63 22.67
CA GLN A 299 10.58 -4.00 22.91
C GLN A 299 9.05 -4.09 23.01
N LEU A 300 8.41 -3.17 23.74
CA LEU A 300 6.96 -3.08 23.83
C LEU A 300 6.32 -2.87 22.45
N ALA A 301 6.84 -1.93 21.65
CA ALA A 301 6.33 -1.65 20.32
C ALA A 301 6.34 -2.90 19.42
N LEU A 302 7.42 -3.69 19.43
CA LEU A 302 7.53 -4.93 18.65
C LEU A 302 6.55 -6.01 19.12
N LYS A 303 6.36 -6.14 20.43
CA LYS A 303 5.38 -7.06 21.04
C LYS A 303 3.96 -6.67 20.65
N MET A 304 3.60 -5.39 20.79
CA MET A 304 2.29 -4.86 20.39
C MET A 304 2.03 -5.11 18.91
N TYR A 305 3.00 -4.81 18.04
CA TYR A 305 2.88 -5.00 16.60
C TYR A 305 2.54 -6.46 16.24
N SER A 306 3.30 -7.42 16.77
CA SER A 306 3.09 -8.86 16.50
C SER A 306 1.81 -9.40 17.14
N TYR A 307 1.46 -8.92 18.34
CA TYR A 307 0.24 -9.29 19.05
C TYR A 307 -1.02 -8.86 18.28
N ILE A 308 -1.02 -7.64 17.72
CA ILE A 308 -2.14 -7.15 16.92
C ILE A 308 -2.29 -7.99 15.64
N ILE A 309 -1.20 -8.31 14.95
CA ILE A 309 -1.24 -9.19 13.77
C ILE A 309 -1.84 -10.56 14.14
N LYS A 310 -1.39 -11.16 15.25
CA LYS A 310 -1.94 -12.43 15.76
C LYS A 310 -3.44 -12.38 15.96
N LYS A 311 -3.96 -11.32 16.59
CA LYS A 311 -5.42 -11.12 16.76
C LYS A 311 -6.16 -11.09 15.43
N PHE A 312 -5.61 -10.39 14.44
CA PHE A 312 -6.20 -10.33 13.11
C PHE A 312 -6.16 -11.68 12.38
N ILE A 313 -5.07 -12.44 12.49
CA ILE A 313 -4.98 -13.80 11.95
C ILE A 313 -6.07 -14.69 12.55
N GLY A 314 -6.24 -14.67 13.88
CA GLY A 314 -7.30 -15.42 14.56
C GLY A 314 -8.70 -15.01 14.09
N SER A 315 -8.97 -13.70 14.09
CA SER A 315 -10.24 -13.13 13.63
C SER A 315 -10.57 -13.55 12.20
N TYR A 316 -9.61 -13.41 11.27
CA TYR A 316 -9.86 -13.69 9.86
C TYR A 316 -9.90 -15.18 9.55
N SER A 317 -9.23 -16.02 10.36
CA SER A 317 -9.41 -17.47 10.28
C SER A 317 -10.85 -17.85 10.66
N ALA A 318 -11.43 -17.19 11.67
CA ALA A 318 -12.83 -17.40 12.04
C ALA A 318 -13.79 -16.91 10.93
N VAL A 319 -13.54 -15.75 10.33
CA VAL A 319 -14.32 -15.23 9.18
C VAL A 319 -14.27 -16.20 7.99
N LEU A 320 -13.13 -16.83 7.72
CA LEU A 320 -12.98 -17.77 6.61
C LEU A 320 -13.62 -19.15 6.91
N GLY A 321 -13.74 -19.52 8.18
CA GLY A 321 -14.10 -20.88 8.63
C GLY A 321 -12.91 -21.84 8.62
N GLY A 322 -11.69 -21.32 8.79
CA GLY A 322 -10.42 -22.01 8.54
C GLY A 322 -9.63 -21.35 7.41
N THR A 323 -8.30 -21.48 7.42
CA THR A 323 -7.42 -20.90 6.39
C THR A 323 -6.45 -21.95 5.86
N ASP A 324 -6.21 -21.97 4.55
CA ASP A 324 -5.26 -22.85 3.91
C ASP A 324 -3.81 -22.39 4.08
N ALA A 325 -3.59 -21.07 4.17
CA ALA A 325 -2.27 -20.47 4.29
C ALA A 325 -2.33 -19.06 4.89
N ILE A 326 -1.20 -18.62 5.46
CA ILE A 326 -0.95 -17.24 5.88
C ILE A 326 0.25 -16.74 5.09
N ILE A 327 0.10 -15.62 4.39
CA ILE A 327 1.10 -15.08 3.48
C ILE A 327 1.66 -13.79 4.08
N PHE A 328 2.96 -13.73 4.35
CA PHE A 328 3.65 -12.50 4.72
C PHE A 328 4.31 -11.87 3.50
N THR A 329 4.05 -10.58 3.27
CA THR A 329 4.65 -9.81 2.16
C THR A 329 4.98 -8.38 2.60
N ALA A 330 5.53 -7.58 1.69
CA ALA A 330 6.02 -6.24 1.87
C ALA A 330 7.25 -6.17 2.77
N GLY A 331 7.79 -4.96 2.95
CA GLY A 331 9.14 -4.75 3.49
C GLY A 331 9.40 -5.43 4.83
N ILE A 332 8.46 -5.38 5.78
CA ILE A 332 8.59 -6.02 7.09
C ILE A 332 8.26 -7.50 6.99
N GLY A 333 7.17 -7.85 6.29
CA GLY A 333 6.72 -9.23 6.17
C GLY A 333 7.72 -10.15 5.47
N GLU A 334 8.50 -9.62 4.52
CA GLU A 334 9.53 -10.36 3.79
C GLU A 334 10.86 -10.43 4.58
N ASN A 335 11.25 -9.35 5.27
CA ASN A 335 12.62 -9.20 5.78
C ASN A 335 12.77 -9.34 7.31
N VAL A 336 11.68 -9.46 8.07
CA VAL A 336 11.74 -9.45 9.54
C VAL A 336 11.20 -10.77 10.12
N PRO A 337 12.05 -11.82 10.22
CA PRO A 337 11.61 -13.17 10.59
C PRO A 337 10.94 -13.23 11.97
N ASN A 338 11.50 -12.54 12.97
CA ASN A 338 10.95 -12.56 14.33
C ASN A 338 9.50 -12.03 14.39
N ILE A 339 9.14 -11.04 13.55
CA ILE A 339 7.76 -10.53 13.50
C ILE A 339 6.83 -11.61 12.94
N ARG A 340 7.26 -12.38 11.93
CA ARG A 340 6.47 -13.51 11.42
C ARG A 340 6.28 -14.57 12.50
N GLU A 341 7.36 -14.98 13.16
CA GLU A 341 7.36 -15.97 14.24
C GLU A 341 6.41 -15.56 15.37
N TRP A 342 6.62 -14.37 15.97
CA TRP A 342 5.81 -13.90 17.09
C TRP A 342 4.33 -13.68 16.73
N SER A 343 4.03 -13.38 15.47
CA SER A 343 2.66 -13.20 14.99
C SER A 343 1.87 -14.50 14.91
N VAL A 344 2.54 -15.65 14.77
CA VAL A 344 1.90 -16.96 14.63
C VAL A 344 2.17 -17.92 15.79
N GLU A 345 3.03 -17.53 16.73
CA GLU A 345 3.32 -18.30 17.94
C GLU A 345 2.05 -18.62 18.76
N ASN A 346 1.94 -19.83 19.29
CA ASN A 346 0.80 -20.30 20.08
C ASN A 346 -0.53 -20.38 19.29
N LEU A 347 -0.46 -20.54 17.96
CA LEU A 347 -1.62 -20.78 17.09
C LEU A 347 -1.70 -22.24 16.59
N GLU A 348 -0.99 -23.17 17.22
CA GLU A 348 -0.98 -24.60 16.86
C GLU A 348 -2.36 -25.23 17.02
N PHE A 349 -3.18 -24.73 17.95
CA PHE A 349 -4.58 -25.15 18.12
C PHE A 349 -5.45 -24.87 16.88
N MET A 350 -4.99 -23.99 15.97
CA MET A 350 -5.62 -23.69 14.68
C MET A 350 -4.91 -24.39 13.51
N GLY A 351 -3.93 -25.25 13.78
CA GLY A 351 -3.11 -25.91 12.75
C GLY A 351 -2.02 -25.02 12.15
N ILE A 352 -1.67 -23.90 12.79
CA ILE A 352 -0.63 -22.98 12.33
C ILE A 352 0.66 -23.27 13.09
N SER A 353 1.73 -23.60 12.35
CA SER A 353 3.08 -23.78 12.89
C SER A 353 4.10 -23.15 11.95
N ILE A 354 5.21 -22.66 12.51
CA ILE A 354 6.34 -22.10 11.74
C ILE A 354 7.58 -22.97 11.96
N ASP A 355 8.31 -23.24 10.87
CA ASP A 355 9.64 -23.82 10.93
C ASP A 355 10.66 -22.70 11.22
N LYS A 356 11.50 -22.88 12.24
CA LYS A 356 12.30 -21.80 12.84
C LYS A 356 13.69 -21.65 12.24
#